data_AF-A0A285BH26-F1
#
_entry.id   AF-A0A285BH26-F1
#
_cell.length_a   1.000
_cell.length_b   1.000
_cell.length_c   1.000
_cell.angle_alpha   90.00
_cell.angle_beta   90.00
_cell.angle_gamma   90.00
#
_symmetry.space_group_name_H-M   'P 1'
#
loop_
_entity.id
_entity.type
_entity.pdbx_description
1 polymer ?
#
loop_
_entity_poly.entity_id
_entity_poly.type
_entity_poly.pdbx_seq_one_letter_code
_entity_poly.pdbx_strand_id
1 'polypeptide(L)' 'MYCFLWCNGEIHKIGVKNRQLIFSDHTQEELETEVALSALNDGQFQCKCAEIYTLWQKGQIKKLPKFLQKMLKEELK' A
#
# COMPACT_ATOMS: atom_id res chain seq x y z
N MET A 1 8.74 0.76 11.53
CA MET A 1 7.51 0.20 12.15
C MET A 1 6.72 -0.59 11.10
N TYR A 2 5.85 -1.54 11.46
CA TYR A 2 5.02 -2.29 10.50
C TYR A 2 3.55 -2.40 10.94
N CYS A 3 2.67 -2.68 9.97
CA CYS A 3 1.26 -2.95 10.15
C CYS A 3 0.85 -4.16 9.31
N PHE A 4 -0.23 -4.81 9.73
CA PHE A 4 -0.81 -5.93 9.02
C PHE A 4 -2.18 -5.55 8.45
N LEU A 5 -2.48 -6.03 7.24
CA LEU A 5 -3.80 -5.88 6.63
C LEU A 5 -4.26 -7.21 6.05
N TRP A 6 -5.57 -7.42 6.05
CA TRP A 6 -6.19 -8.56 5.40
C TRP A 6 -6.40 -8.26 3.91
N CYS A 7 -5.84 -9.10 3.04
CA CYS A 7 -5.82 -8.95 1.59
C CYS A 7 -5.94 -10.33 0.94
N ASN A 8 -6.89 -10.53 0.01
CA ASN A 8 -7.07 -11.79 -0.73
C ASN A 8 -7.09 -13.08 0.11
N GLY A 9 -7.58 -13.02 1.36
CA GLY A 9 -7.63 -14.19 2.25
C GLY A 9 -6.37 -14.43 3.07
N GLU A 10 -5.37 -13.56 2.95
CA GLU A 10 -4.09 -13.63 3.66
C GLU A 10 -3.81 -12.35 4.45
N ILE A 11 -2.84 -12.44 5.37
CA ILE A 11 -2.36 -11.29 6.14
C ILE A 11 -1.10 -10.76 5.45
N HIS A 12 -1.16 -9.53 4.93
CA HIS A 12 -0.01 -8.85 4.36
C HIS A 12 0.55 -7.81 5.33
N LYS A 13 1.87 -7.65 5.29
CA LYS A 13 2.69 -6.74 6.09
C LYS A 13 3.16 -5.57 5.24
N ILE A 14 2.82 -4.37 5.71
CA ILE A 14 3.34 -3.11 5.16
C ILE A 14 4.17 -2.40 6.22
N GLY A 15 5.36 -1.94 5.84
CA GLY A 15 6.27 -1.16 6.66
C GLY A 15 6.40 0.27 6.17
N VAL A 16 6.97 1.10 7.03
CA VAL A 16 7.56 2.39 6.65
C VAL A 16 9.03 2.36 7.03
N LYS A 17 9.89 2.74 6.09
CA LYS A 17 11.35 2.90 6.30
C LYS A 17 11.86 4.05 5.43
N ASN A 18 12.62 4.97 6.01
CA ASN A 18 13.19 6.12 5.29
C ASN A 18 12.12 6.90 4.51
N ARG A 19 10.93 7.07 5.11
CA ARG A 19 9.76 7.73 4.50
C ARG A 19 9.23 7.04 3.23
N GLN A 20 9.53 5.77 3.03
CA GLN A 20 8.99 4.95 1.93
C GLN A 20 8.10 3.84 2.50
N LEU A 21 7.06 3.46 1.74
CA LEU A 21 6.27 2.27 2.03
C LEU A 21 7.03 1.03 1.57
N ILE A 22 7.09 0.01 2.42
CA ILE A 22 7.69 -1.28 2.12
C ILE A 22 6.59 -2.34 2.16
N PHE A 23 6.32 -3.00 1.04
CA PHE A 23 5.36 -4.09 0.95
C PHE A 23 6.15 -5.39 1.09
N SER A 24 5.99 -6.11 2.22
CA SER A 24 6.85 -7.27 2.51
C SER A 24 6.46 -8.52 1.73
N ASP A 25 5.19 -8.61 1.35
CA ASP A 25 4.59 -9.78 0.70
C ASP A 25 4.31 -9.54 -0.79
N HIS A 26 4.81 -8.43 -1.35
CA HIS A 26 4.69 -8.10 -2.76
C HIS A 26 6.01 -7.51 -3.27
N THR A 27 6.40 -7.93 -4.46
CA THR A 27 7.35 -7.22 -5.31
C THR A 27 6.68 -5.99 -5.93
N GLN A 28 7.49 -5.07 -6.44
CA GLN A 28 6.96 -3.92 -7.17
C GLN A 28 6.20 -4.34 -8.43
N GLU A 29 6.68 -5.37 -9.13
CA GLU A 29 6.09 -5.87 -10.38
C GLU A 29 4.71 -6.52 -10.15
N GLU A 30 4.52 -7.22 -9.03
CA GLU A 30 3.20 -7.73 -8.61
C GLU A 30 2.23 -6.58 -8.31
N LEU A 31 2.68 -5.55 -7.60
CA LEU A 31 1.85 -4.38 -7.32
C LEU A 31 1.46 -3.66 -8.61
N GLU A 32 2.40 -3.46 -9.54
CA GLU A 32 2.13 -2.81 -10.83
C GLU A 32 1.17 -3.63 -11.69
N THR A 33 1.28 -4.95 -11.66
CA THR A 33 0.35 -5.87 -12.34
C THR A 33 -1.06 -5.74 -11.77
N GLU A 34 -1.22 -5.74 -10.45
CA GLU A 34 -2.51 -5.54 -9.79
C GLU A 34 -3.12 -4.16 -10.10
N VAL A 35 -2.28 -3.11 -10.20
CA VAL A 35 -2.74 -1.78 -10.63
C VAL A 35 -3.24 -1.82 -12.07
N ALA A 36 -2.51 -2.46 -12.98
CA ALA A 36 -2.94 -2.61 -14.37
C ALA A 36 -4.26 -3.40 -14.48
N LEU A 37 -4.40 -4.49 -13.71
CA LEU A 37 -5.64 -5.27 -13.64
C LEU A 37 -6.80 -4.45 -13.10
N SER A 38 -6.57 -3.59 -12.09
CA SER A 38 -7.61 -2.70 -11.57
C SER A 38 -8.13 -1.72 -12.64
N ALA A 39 -7.26 -1.22 -13.53
CA ALA A 39 -7.65 -0.33 -14.62
C ALA A 39 -8.54 -1.02 -15.67
N LEU A 40 -8.38 -2.33 -15.85
CA LEU A 40 -9.25 -3.15 -16.71
C LEU A 40 -10.57 -3.52 -16.04
N ASN A 41 -10.67 -3.40 -14.71
CA ASN A 41 -11.84 -3.76 -13.91
C ASN A 41 -12.51 -2.53 -13.26
N ASP A 42 -12.72 -1.48 -14.05
CA ASP A 42 -13.37 -0.22 -13.64
C ASP A 42 -12.75 0.46 -12.40
N GLY A 43 -11.45 0.30 -12.20
CA GLY A 43 -10.71 0.86 -11.08
C GLY A 43 -10.88 0.08 -9.76
N GLN A 44 -11.48 -1.11 -9.79
CA GLN A 44 -11.63 -1.95 -8.60
C GLN A 44 -10.35 -2.74 -8.32
N PHE A 45 -9.79 -2.54 -7.13
CA PHE A 45 -8.64 -3.29 -6.65
C PHE A 45 -9.08 -4.58 -5.96
N GLN A 46 -8.55 -5.72 -6.42
CA GLN A 46 -8.65 -6.96 -5.66
C GLN A 46 -7.62 -6.97 -4.52
N CYS A 47 -6.39 -6.53 -4.82
CA CYS A 47 -5.34 -6.37 -3.84
C CYS A 47 -5.36 -4.99 -3.15
N LYS A 48 -5.63 -4.97 -1.83
CA LYS A 48 -5.54 -3.73 -1.02
C LYS A 48 -4.12 -3.15 -0.97
N CYS A 49 -3.08 -3.98 -1.09
CA CYS A 49 -1.71 -3.48 -1.17
C CYS A 49 -1.50 -2.63 -2.43
N ALA A 50 -2.08 -3.03 -3.57
CA ALA A 50 -2.02 -2.28 -4.82
C ALA A 50 -2.81 -0.96 -4.76
N GLU A 51 -3.95 -0.94 -4.05
CA GLU A 51 -4.69 0.30 -3.76
C GLU A 51 -3.82 1.29 -2.97
N ILE A 52 -3.21 0.82 -1.87
CA ILE A 52 -2.31 1.62 -1.02
C ILE A 52 -1.10 2.11 -1.82
N TYR A 53 -0.50 1.24 -2.62
CA TYR A 53 0.61 1.57 -3.52
C TYR A 53 0.23 2.69 -4.50
N THR A 54 -0.96 2.59 -5.12
CA THR A 54 -1.48 3.61 -6.03
C THR A 54 -1.67 4.95 -5.34
N LEU A 55 -2.26 4.96 -4.14
CA LEU A 55 -2.45 6.17 -3.35
C LEU A 55 -1.11 6.81 -2.98
N TRP A 56 -0.11 5.99 -2.63
CA TRP A 56 1.24 6.43 -2.33
C TRP A 56 1.94 7.06 -3.53
N GLN A 57 1.92 6.39 -4.70
CA GLN A 57 2.49 6.89 -5.95
C GLN A 57 1.85 8.22 -6.38
N LYS A 58 0.55 8.40 -6.13
CA LYS A 58 -0.19 9.64 -6.40
C LYS A 58 0.02 10.73 -5.33
N GLY A 59 0.83 10.49 -4.30
CA GLY A 59 1.05 11.42 -3.19
C GLY A 59 -0.17 11.66 -2.29
N GLN A 60 -1.19 10.79 -2.36
CA GLN A 60 -2.46 10.95 -1.65
C GLN A 60 -2.38 10.42 -0.22
N ILE A 61 -1.40 10.87 0.55
CA ILE A 61 -1.10 10.37 1.92
C ILE A 61 -2.35 10.42 2.83
N LYS A 62 -3.18 11.45 2.71
CA LYS A 62 -4.41 11.61 3.53
C LYS A 62 -5.45 10.51 3.30
N LYS A 63 -5.37 9.78 2.18
CA LYS A 63 -6.26 8.65 1.85
C LYS A 63 -5.69 7.30 2.26
N LEU A 64 -4.42 7.23 2.66
CA LEU A 64 -3.85 6.00 3.19
C LEU A 64 -4.54 5.59 4.49
N PRO A 65 -4.49 4.32 4.89
CA PRO A 65 -4.93 3.90 6.22
C PRO A 65 -4.30 4.76 7.34
N LYS A 66 -5.08 5.12 8.36
CA LYS A 66 -4.66 6.03 9.45
C LYS A 66 -3.36 5.61 10.13
N PHE A 67 -3.11 4.30 10.26
CA PHE A 67 -1.86 3.79 10.83
C PHE A 67 -0.64 4.11 9.96
N LEU A 68 -0.72 3.95 8.62
CA LEU A 68 0.38 4.33 7.72
C LEU A 68 0.62 5.82 7.75
N GLN A 69 -0.45 6.63 7.79
CA GLN A 69 -0.34 8.08 7.95
C GLN A 69 0.42 8.45 9.22
N LYS A 70 0.12 7.77 10.34
CA LYS A 70 0.80 7.98 11.62
C LYS A 70 2.27 7.57 11.55
N MET A 71 2.57 6.39 11.00
CA MET A 71 3.94 5.88 10.83
C MET A 71 4.80 6.81 9.98
N LEU A 72 4.26 7.27 8.84
CA LEU A 72 4.95 8.24 7.96
C LEU A 72 5.21 9.57 8.65
N LYS A 73 4.34 10.00 9.58
CA LYS A 73 4.54 11.21 10.38
C LYS A 73 5.54 11.04 11.51
N GLU A 74 5.68 9.83 12.04
CA GLU A 74 6.62 9.56 13.14
C GLU A 74 8.06 9.46 12.64
N GLU A 75 8.30 8.98 11.41
CA GLU A 75 9.62 9.04 10.75
C GLU A 75 10.04 10.48 10.32
N LEU A 76 9.18 11.48 10.53
CA LEU A 76 9.50 12.90 10.31
C LEU A 76 10.08 13.60 11.55
N LYS A 77 10.00 12.99 12.72
CA LYS A 77 10.49 13.53 13.99
C LYS A 77 11.89 13.02 14.28
#